data_AF-A0A6N9TDC9-F1
#
_entry.id   AF-A0A6N9TDC9-F1
#
_cell.length_a   1.000
_cell.length_b   1.000
_cell.length_c   1.000
_cell.angle_alpha   90.00
_cell.angle_beta   90.00
_cell.angle_gamma   90.00
#
_symmetry.space_group_name_H-M   'P 1'
#
loop_
_entity.id
_entity.type
_entity.pdbx_description
1 polymer ?
#
loop_
_entity_poly.entity_id
_entity_poly.type
_entity_poly.pdbx_seq_one_letter_code
_entity_poly.pdbx_strand_id
1 'polypeptide(L)'
;MSLRPYYLITFLFFSVHAPSSASIISINGYSLDTDKGVISSSDNLEWLQWSKTINLSPNQALSGIAQSYDGGGWKLANNEQVAGLLNTFNFGLEIDTDYRTFQDKKGPYVRGDNLSEDPFTQFTTLFGNTYTLSANTTGVDPLSYSYAQFGENTSTVQAPNRVLVQGDFFSTTFNRPYASEIYVSHLTGNMNVHTRTLGVALVREKAQNSNIVNVSEPSILLMFFFSLLCCARKVVKKKPSFNLPK
;
A
#
# COMPACT_ATOMS: atom_id res chain seq x y z
N MET A 1 -54.05 -42.16 0.36
CA MET A 1 -53.03 -41.40 1.11
C MET A 1 -51.66 -41.79 0.58
N SER A 2 -51.03 -40.92 -0.21
CA SER A 2 -49.73 -41.16 -0.85
C SER A 2 -48.73 -40.13 -0.30
N LEU A 3 -47.73 -40.61 0.44
CA LEU A 3 -46.60 -39.82 0.93
C LEU A 3 -45.56 -39.72 -0.18
N ARG A 4 -45.29 -38.50 -0.65
CA ARG A 4 -44.17 -38.20 -1.55
C ARG A 4 -42.92 -37.86 -0.71
N PRO A 5 -41.75 -38.42 -1.01
CA PRO A 5 -40.50 -37.99 -0.38
C PRO A 5 -39.99 -36.70 -1.04
N TYR A 6 -39.78 -35.66 -0.24
CA TYR A 6 -39.09 -34.43 -0.66
C TYR A 6 -37.58 -34.66 -0.65
N TYR A 7 -36.94 -34.52 -1.81
CA TYR A 7 -35.49 -34.46 -1.90
C TYR A 7 -35.02 -33.06 -1.49
N LEU A 8 -34.31 -32.98 -0.37
CA LEU A 8 -33.62 -31.77 0.09
C LEU A 8 -32.36 -31.58 -0.78
N ILE A 9 -32.38 -30.62 -1.70
CA ILE A 9 -31.18 -30.22 -2.46
C ILE A 9 -30.47 -29.15 -1.63
N THR A 10 -29.41 -29.54 -0.93
CA THR A 10 -28.52 -28.60 -0.22
C THR A 10 -27.59 -27.96 -1.24
N PHE A 11 -27.85 -26.71 -1.61
CA PHE A 11 -26.99 -25.93 -2.49
C PHE A 11 -25.78 -25.42 -1.68
N LEU A 12 -24.64 -26.08 -1.83
CA LEU A 12 -23.37 -25.66 -1.22
C LEU A 12 -22.84 -24.46 -2.01
N PHE A 13 -23.03 -23.25 -1.48
CA PHE A 13 -22.39 -22.05 -2.00
C PHE A 13 -20.89 -22.10 -1.71
N PHE A 14 -20.11 -22.61 -2.65
CA PHE A 14 -18.66 -22.38 -2.66
C PHE A 14 -18.41 -20.93 -3.10
N SER A 15 -18.18 -20.04 -2.13
CA SER A 15 -17.64 -18.71 -2.40
C SER A 15 -16.23 -18.86 -2.96
N VAL A 16 -16.12 -18.82 -4.29
CA VAL A 16 -14.86 -18.68 -5.02
C VAL A 16 -14.28 -17.30 -4.67
N HIS A 17 -13.44 -17.24 -3.65
CA HIS A 17 -12.62 -16.06 -3.41
C HIS A 17 -11.45 -16.13 -4.38
N ALA A 18 -11.43 -15.22 -5.37
CA ALA A 18 -10.25 -15.05 -6.19
C ALA A 18 -9.07 -14.67 -5.28
N PRO A 19 -7.89 -15.29 -5.42
CA PRO A 19 -6.73 -14.89 -4.64
C PRO A 19 -6.35 -13.46 -5.00
N SER A 20 -6.37 -12.55 -4.01
CA SER A 20 -5.65 -11.28 -4.11
C SER A 20 -4.17 -11.61 -4.16
N SER A 21 -3.48 -11.26 -5.25
CA SER A 21 -2.03 -11.39 -5.33
C SER A 21 -1.39 -10.17 -4.69
N ALA A 22 -1.08 -10.27 -3.40
CA ALA A 22 -0.24 -9.29 -2.73
C ALA A 22 1.11 -9.20 -3.44
N SER A 23 1.45 -8.02 -3.95
CA SER A 23 2.78 -7.76 -4.52
C SER A 23 3.61 -6.93 -3.54
N ILE A 24 4.90 -7.24 -3.47
CA ILE A 24 5.87 -6.53 -2.65
C ILE A 24 6.78 -5.73 -3.59
N ILE A 25 6.87 -4.42 -3.39
CA ILE A 25 7.80 -3.55 -4.13
C ILE A 25 8.91 -3.12 -3.16
N SER A 26 10.16 -3.46 -3.47
CA SER A 26 11.31 -3.17 -2.61
C SER A 26 12.28 -2.19 -3.26
N ILE A 27 12.51 -1.04 -2.62
CA ILE A 27 13.35 0.05 -3.12
C ILE A 27 14.08 0.71 -1.94
N ASN A 28 15.40 0.90 -2.04
CA ASN A 28 16.23 1.61 -1.05
C ASN A 28 16.04 1.17 0.41
N GLY A 29 15.84 -0.14 0.65
CA GLY A 29 15.62 -0.69 2.00
C GLY A 29 14.19 -0.56 2.53
N TYR A 30 13.28 0.01 1.72
CA TYR A 30 11.85 0.05 1.97
C TYR A 30 11.12 -1.03 1.18
N SER A 31 10.04 -1.56 1.75
CA SER A 31 9.22 -2.61 1.15
C SER A 31 7.74 -2.28 1.29
N LEU A 32 7.07 -2.05 0.17
CA LEU A 32 5.65 -1.74 0.08
C LEU A 32 4.83 -3.03 -0.05
N ASP A 33 3.95 -3.27 0.91
CA ASP A 33 2.81 -4.18 0.76
C ASP A 33 1.72 -3.44 -0.04
N THR A 34 1.54 -3.82 -1.31
CA THR A 34 0.61 -3.13 -2.21
C THR A 34 -0.86 -3.34 -1.87
N ASP A 35 -1.21 -4.43 -1.17
CA ASP A 35 -2.59 -4.68 -0.74
C ASP A 35 -2.96 -3.75 0.41
N LYS A 36 -2.01 -3.51 1.33
CA LYS A 36 -2.22 -2.67 2.51
C LYS A 36 -1.79 -1.22 2.33
N GLY A 37 -0.98 -0.90 1.32
CA GLY A 37 -0.32 0.40 1.25
C GLY A 37 0.54 0.70 2.48
N VAL A 38 1.14 -0.33 3.07
CA VAL A 38 2.04 -0.22 4.23
C VAL A 38 3.47 -0.43 3.75
N ILE A 39 4.35 0.48 4.11
CA ILE A 39 5.75 0.50 3.68
C ILE A 39 6.61 0.20 4.91
N SER A 40 7.24 -0.96 4.96
CA SER A 40 8.20 -1.32 6.00
C SER A 40 9.58 -0.76 5.67
N SER A 41 10.27 -0.17 6.64
CA SER A 41 11.70 0.18 6.55
C SER A 41 12.58 -0.78 7.36
N SER A 42 13.89 -0.72 7.18
CA SER A 42 14.89 -1.43 8.00
C SER A 42 14.92 -0.97 9.46
N ASP A 43 14.45 0.26 9.74
CA ASP A 43 14.67 0.94 11.02
C ASP A 43 13.53 0.68 12.02
N ASN A 44 12.86 -0.48 11.88
CA ASN A 44 11.67 -0.86 12.66
C ASN A 44 10.50 0.14 12.57
N LEU A 45 10.43 0.92 11.49
CA LEU A 45 9.30 1.80 11.21
C LEU A 45 8.46 1.24 10.07
N GLU A 46 7.16 1.48 10.18
CA GLU A 46 6.21 1.32 9.08
C GLU A 46 5.61 2.68 8.75
N TRP A 47 5.49 2.95 7.46
CA TRP A 47 4.85 4.13 6.92
C TRP A 47 3.55 3.74 6.23
N LEU A 48 2.52 4.55 6.39
CA LEU A 48 1.33 4.43 5.56
C LEU A 48 1.56 5.21 4.27
N GLN A 49 1.23 4.60 3.12
CA GLN A 49 1.19 5.31 1.85
C GLN A 49 0.36 6.59 1.97
N TRP A 50 0.93 7.71 1.53
CA TRP A 50 0.30 9.02 1.67
C TRP A 50 -0.98 9.13 0.83
N SER A 51 -1.07 8.35 -0.24
CA SER A 51 -2.29 8.19 -1.04
C SER A 51 -3.49 7.64 -0.24
N LYS A 52 -3.26 6.93 0.87
CA LYS A 52 -4.32 6.39 1.73
C LYS A 52 -4.99 7.45 2.62
N THR A 53 -4.35 8.60 2.79
CA THR A 53 -4.80 9.68 3.67
C THR A 53 -5.13 10.97 2.90
N ILE A 54 -5.29 10.89 1.57
CA ILE A 54 -5.68 12.03 0.75
C ILE A 54 -6.98 12.66 1.25
N ASN A 55 -7.07 13.99 1.13
CA ASN A 55 -8.26 14.75 1.52
C ASN A 55 -8.61 14.65 3.01
N LEU A 56 -7.67 14.21 3.86
CA LEU A 56 -7.78 14.28 5.31
C LEU A 56 -6.82 15.35 5.84
N SER A 57 -7.28 16.10 6.83
CA SER A 57 -6.37 16.89 7.66
C SER A 57 -5.60 15.97 8.63
N PRO A 58 -4.48 16.43 9.21
CA PRO A 58 -3.78 15.68 10.26
C PRO A 58 -4.71 15.25 11.40
N ASN A 59 -5.60 16.14 11.88
CA ASN A 59 -6.53 15.80 12.95
C ASN A 59 -7.56 14.73 12.53
N GLN A 60 -8.04 14.77 11.28
CA GLN A 60 -8.95 13.74 10.76
C GLN A 60 -8.25 12.40 10.58
N ALA A 61 -7.02 12.42 10.07
CA ALA A 61 -6.21 11.21 9.93
C ALA A 61 -5.91 10.57 11.30
N LEU A 62 -5.56 11.39 12.30
CA LEU A 62 -5.25 10.94 13.67
C LEU A 62 -6.48 10.41 14.44
N SER A 63 -7.66 10.98 14.20
CA SER A 63 -8.91 10.53 14.84
C SER A 63 -9.58 9.36 14.12
N GLY A 64 -9.22 9.07 12.87
CA GLY A 64 -9.82 8.02 12.05
C GLY A 64 -8.84 6.91 11.68
N ILE A 65 -8.14 7.08 10.55
CA ILE A 65 -7.25 6.07 9.97
C ILE A 65 -6.19 5.61 10.96
N ALA A 66 -5.61 6.54 11.72
CA ALA A 66 -4.55 6.23 12.65
C ALA A 66 -4.96 5.25 13.77
N GLN A 67 -6.25 5.25 14.13
CA GLN A 67 -6.80 4.39 15.18
C GLN A 67 -7.25 3.02 14.67
N SER A 68 -7.59 2.90 13.39
CA SER A 68 -8.36 1.76 12.87
C SER A 68 -7.70 0.99 11.73
N TYR A 69 -6.87 1.65 10.93
CA TYR A 69 -6.32 1.04 9.73
C TYR A 69 -5.18 0.07 10.03
N ASP A 70 -5.28 -1.16 9.51
CA ASP A 70 -4.31 -2.25 9.70
C ASP A 70 -3.89 -2.45 11.18
N GLY A 71 -4.86 -2.41 12.09
CA GLY A 71 -4.63 -2.55 13.53
C GLY A 71 -4.28 -1.25 14.27
N GLY A 72 -4.21 -0.12 13.57
CA GLY A 72 -4.00 1.20 14.16
C GLY A 72 -2.58 1.44 14.65
N GLY A 73 -2.43 2.32 15.63
CA GLY A 73 -1.15 2.69 16.24
C GLY A 73 -0.35 3.71 15.45
N TRP A 74 -0.91 4.27 14.40
CA TRP A 74 -0.25 5.29 13.60
C TRP A 74 -0.15 6.62 14.34
N LYS A 75 0.96 7.31 14.14
CA LYS A 75 1.23 8.65 14.64
C LYS A 75 1.66 9.53 13.48
N LEU A 76 1.54 10.84 13.68
CA LEU A 76 2.06 11.79 12.70
C LEU A 76 3.59 11.72 12.69
N ALA A 77 4.19 11.63 11.50
CA ALA A 77 5.64 11.60 11.38
C ALA A 77 6.24 12.95 11.79
N ASN A 78 7.32 12.93 12.56
CA ASN A 78 8.04 14.14 12.95
C ASN A 78 9.09 14.57 11.91
N ASN A 79 9.78 15.68 12.15
CA ASN A 79 10.77 16.21 11.19
C ASN A 79 11.98 15.29 11.00
N GLU A 80 12.47 14.67 12.08
CA GLU A 80 13.61 13.75 12.01
C GLU A 80 13.30 12.52 11.16
N GLN A 81 12.10 11.94 11.34
CA GLN A 81 11.64 10.79 10.57
C GLN A 81 11.48 11.11 9.09
N VAL A 82 10.90 12.27 8.75
CA VAL A 82 10.73 12.68 7.34
C VAL A 82 12.08 13.05 6.71
N ALA A 83 12.96 13.76 7.41
CA ALA A 83 14.29 14.06 6.91
C ALA A 83 15.09 12.78 6.64
N GLY A 84 15.10 11.83 7.58
CA GLY A 84 15.75 10.52 7.41
C GLY A 84 15.18 9.72 6.23
N LEU A 85 13.85 9.71 6.09
CA LEU A 85 13.18 9.12 4.94
C LEU A 85 13.67 9.71 3.62
N LEU A 86 13.62 11.04 3.47
CA LEU A 86 13.96 11.71 2.22
C LEU A 86 15.45 11.57 1.87
N ASN A 87 16.33 11.64 2.88
CA ASN A 87 17.77 11.46 2.70
C ASN A 87 18.14 10.05 2.24
N THR A 88 17.26 9.05 2.41
CA THR A 88 17.48 7.68 1.90
C THR A 88 17.37 7.58 0.37
N PHE A 89 16.60 8.47 -0.28
CA PHE A 89 16.36 8.42 -1.73
C PHE A 89 17.36 9.26 -2.55
N ASN A 90 18.28 9.97 -1.90
CA ASN A 90 19.34 10.76 -2.55
C ASN A 90 18.84 11.64 -3.71
N PHE A 91 18.00 12.63 -3.39
CA PHE A 91 17.53 13.61 -4.37
C PHE A 91 18.60 14.65 -4.79
N GLY A 92 19.87 14.47 -4.40
CA GLY A 92 20.93 15.46 -4.60
C GLY A 92 20.76 16.73 -3.74
N LEU A 93 20.07 16.57 -2.61
CA LEU A 93 19.89 17.55 -1.53
C LEU A 93 19.84 16.77 -0.21
N GLU A 94 20.59 17.21 0.78
CA GLU A 94 20.48 16.71 2.16
C GLU A 94 19.43 17.55 2.89
N ILE A 95 18.38 16.89 3.37
CA ILE A 95 17.27 17.50 4.09
C ILE A 95 17.62 17.62 5.57
N ASP A 96 17.56 18.84 6.11
CA ASP A 96 17.71 19.12 7.53
C ASP A 96 16.41 18.90 8.32
N THR A 97 16.51 18.89 9.65
CA THR A 97 15.39 18.63 10.57
C THR A 97 14.71 19.91 11.09
N ASP A 98 15.16 21.11 10.71
CA ASP A 98 14.57 22.37 11.17
C ASP A 98 13.27 22.65 10.42
N TYR A 99 12.16 22.63 11.16
CA TYR A 99 10.82 22.86 10.63
C TYR A 99 10.64 24.22 9.94
N ARG A 100 11.53 25.19 10.16
CA ARG A 100 11.45 26.53 9.59
C ARG A 100 12.13 26.65 8.23
N THR A 101 13.03 25.73 7.90
CA THR A 101 13.79 25.81 6.67
C THR A 101 12.91 25.46 5.47
N PHE A 102 12.89 26.36 4.48
CA PHE A 102 12.41 26.01 3.15
C PHE A 102 13.57 25.33 2.40
N GLN A 103 13.35 24.11 1.93
CA GLN A 103 14.37 23.30 1.28
C GLN A 103 13.79 22.79 -0.04
N ASP A 104 14.41 23.08 -1.17
CA ASP A 104 13.96 22.62 -2.48
C ASP A 104 15.10 22.18 -3.39
N LYS A 105 14.78 21.25 -4.30
CA LYS A 105 15.66 20.82 -5.37
C LYS A 105 14.84 20.46 -6.59
N LYS A 106 15.33 20.92 -7.75
CA LYS A 106 14.83 20.51 -9.05
C LYS A 106 15.80 19.53 -9.70
N GLY A 107 15.27 18.45 -10.24
CA GLY A 107 16.01 17.53 -11.08
C GLY A 107 15.94 17.92 -12.56
N PRO A 108 16.46 17.07 -13.45
CA PRO A 108 16.24 17.17 -14.89
C PRO A 108 14.85 16.64 -15.28
N TYR A 109 14.47 16.87 -16.54
CA TYR A 109 13.49 16.02 -17.23
C TYR A 109 14.24 14.95 -18.00
N VAL A 110 13.88 13.69 -17.79
CA VAL A 110 14.40 12.51 -18.47
C VAL A 110 13.21 11.75 -19.04
N ARG A 111 13.19 11.60 -20.35
CA ARG A 111 12.09 10.90 -21.00
C ARG A 111 12.09 9.41 -20.62
N GLY A 112 10.95 8.95 -20.10
CA GLY A 112 10.68 7.62 -19.61
C GLY A 112 10.91 7.50 -18.10
N ASP A 113 9.94 6.94 -17.38
CA ASP A 113 10.11 6.56 -15.97
C ASP A 113 11.02 5.32 -15.84
N ASN A 114 12.09 5.40 -15.03
CA ASN A 114 12.96 4.28 -14.72
C ASN A 114 12.99 4.01 -13.21
N LEU A 115 12.20 3.03 -12.76
CA LEU A 115 12.11 2.65 -11.34
C LEU A 115 13.45 2.22 -10.73
N SER A 116 14.40 1.73 -11.53
CA SER A 116 15.70 1.27 -11.03
C SER A 116 16.70 2.40 -10.77
N GLU A 117 16.49 3.58 -11.35
CA GLU A 117 17.49 4.66 -11.33
C GLU A 117 16.93 6.00 -10.87
N ASP A 118 15.65 6.29 -11.13
CA ASP A 118 15.05 7.59 -10.82
C ASP A 118 14.51 7.63 -9.37
N PRO A 119 15.14 8.42 -8.47
CA PRO A 119 14.70 8.52 -7.09
C PRO A 119 13.29 9.12 -6.93
N PHE A 120 12.83 9.94 -7.88
CA PHE A 120 11.48 10.52 -7.83
C PHE A 120 10.41 9.48 -8.19
N THR A 121 10.61 8.72 -9.26
CA THR A 121 9.77 7.55 -9.60
C THR A 121 9.77 6.51 -8.47
N GLN A 122 10.93 6.22 -7.90
CA GLN A 122 11.08 5.31 -6.76
C GLN A 122 10.23 5.75 -5.56
N PHE A 123 10.36 7.01 -5.17
CA PHE A 123 9.63 7.57 -4.03
C PHE A 123 8.12 7.59 -4.28
N THR A 124 7.68 8.05 -5.45
CA THR A 124 6.26 8.13 -5.81
C THR A 124 5.62 6.76 -5.96
N THR A 125 6.38 5.74 -6.38
CA THR A 125 5.94 4.34 -6.40
C THR A 125 5.69 3.82 -4.99
N LEU A 126 6.61 4.08 -4.04
CA LEU A 126 6.47 3.59 -2.67
C LEU A 126 5.37 4.33 -1.89
N PHE A 127 5.38 5.66 -1.91
CA PHE A 127 4.49 6.48 -1.08
C PHE A 127 3.15 6.79 -1.72
N GLY A 128 3.02 6.47 -3.01
CA GLY A 128 1.78 6.52 -3.76
C GLY A 128 1.40 7.93 -4.20
N ASN A 129 0.78 8.00 -5.38
CA ASN A 129 0.32 9.26 -5.95
C ASN A 129 -0.85 9.85 -5.15
N THR A 130 -0.63 11.07 -4.66
CA THR A 130 -1.62 11.87 -3.93
C THR A 130 -2.46 12.75 -4.86
N TYR A 131 -2.08 12.80 -6.13
CA TYR A 131 -2.84 13.43 -7.19
C TYR A 131 -2.59 12.74 -8.51
N THR A 132 -3.65 12.57 -9.27
CA THR A 132 -3.60 12.12 -10.65
C THR A 132 -4.45 13.08 -11.48
N LEU A 133 -3.82 13.81 -12.39
CA LEU A 133 -4.57 14.56 -13.40
C LEU A 133 -5.15 13.57 -14.38
N SER A 134 -6.48 13.48 -14.47
CA SER A 134 -7.19 12.64 -15.45
C SER A 134 -6.82 12.90 -16.92
N ALA A 135 -6.13 14.01 -17.23
CA ALA A 135 -5.71 14.38 -18.59
C ALA A 135 -4.22 14.07 -18.91
N ASN A 136 -3.37 13.81 -17.90
CA ASN A 136 -1.93 13.55 -18.09
C ASN A 136 -1.57 12.08 -17.80
N THR A 137 -2.55 11.18 -17.80
CA THR A 137 -2.34 9.73 -17.55
C THR A 137 -1.96 8.96 -18.81
N THR A 138 -1.99 9.60 -19.99
CA THR A 138 -1.68 8.98 -21.28
C THR A 138 -0.51 9.72 -21.91
N GLY A 139 0.70 9.22 -21.68
CA GLY A 139 1.95 9.79 -22.16
C GLY A 139 3.12 8.87 -21.80
N VAL A 140 4.31 9.21 -22.30
CA VAL A 140 5.54 8.48 -21.94
C VAL A 140 5.90 8.76 -20.47
N ASP A 141 5.63 9.98 -19.99
CA ASP A 141 5.95 10.44 -18.62
C ASP A 141 4.72 11.11 -17.99
N PRO A 142 3.83 10.34 -17.35
CA PRO A 142 2.65 10.88 -16.70
C PRO A 142 3.02 11.66 -15.42
N LEU A 143 2.19 12.64 -15.06
CA LEU A 143 2.38 13.36 -13.79
C LEU A 143 2.21 12.40 -12.60
N SER A 144 3.27 12.26 -11.80
CA SER A 144 3.32 11.44 -10.59
C SER A 144 3.84 12.31 -9.44
N TYR A 145 3.09 12.43 -8.34
CA TYR A 145 3.61 13.06 -7.13
C TYR A 145 2.99 12.57 -5.82
N SER A 146 3.86 12.52 -4.81
CA SER A 146 3.55 12.24 -3.41
C SER A 146 3.65 13.52 -2.61
N TYR A 147 2.54 13.94 -1.99
CA TYR A 147 2.45 15.19 -1.26
C TYR A 147 1.78 14.96 0.10
N ALA A 148 2.49 15.25 1.19
CA ALA A 148 1.97 14.99 2.52
C ALA A 148 2.28 16.07 3.54
N GLN A 149 1.40 16.13 4.55
CA GLN A 149 1.58 16.92 5.77
C GLN A 149 2.23 16.07 6.85
N PHE A 150 3.13 16.68 7.63
CA PHE A 150 3.86 16.04 8.72
C PHE A 150 4.25 17.05 9.80
N GLY A 151 4.92 16.60 10.86
CA GLY A 151 5.45 17.42 11.94
C GLY A 151 4.50 17.50 13.14
N GLU A 152 5.03 17.24 14.32
CA GLU A 152 4.27 17.29 15.56
C GLU A 152 3.90 18.73 15.95
N ASN A 153 2.67 18.87 16.43
CA ASN A 153 2.17 20.08 17.05
C ASN A 153 2.78 20.20 18.46
N THR A 154 3.92 20.87 18.59
CA THR A 154 4.48 21.24 19.91
C THR A 154 3.84 22.52 20.46
N SER A 155 3.00 23.23 19.69
CA SER A 155 2.27 24.40 20.15
C SER A 155 0.97 24.61 19.38
N THR A 156 -0.10 25.01 20.08
CA THR A 156 -1.48 25.19 19.59
C THR A 156 -1.67 26.10 18.37
N VAL A 157 -0.59 26.73 17.88
CA VAL A 157 -0.57 27.69 16.77
C VAL A 157 0.26 27.18 15.57
N GLN A 158 0.92 26.02 15.67
CA GLN A 158 1.81 25.56 14.61
C GLN A 158 1.05 24.75 13.55
N ALA A 159 1.12 25.22 12.30
CA ALA A 159 0.67 24.48 11.14
C ALA A 159 1.58 23.26 10.91
N PRO A 160 1.07 22.18 10.28
CA PRO A 160 1.94 21.08 9.88
C PRO A 160 2.96 21.54 8.84
N ASN A 161 4.11 20.87 8.78
CA ASN A 161 4.99 20.95 7.64
C ASN A 161 4.40 20.20 6.45
N ARG A 162 4.95 20.45 5.26
CA ARG A 162 4.59 19.74 4.04
C ARG A 162 5.83 19.33 3.25
N VAL A 163 5.70 18.21 2.57
CA VAL A 163 6.73 17.66 1.68
C VAL A 163 6.07 17.24 0.37
N LEU A 164 6.60 17.74 -0.75
CA LEU A 164 6.26 17.28 -2.10
C LEU A 164 7.46 16.52 -2.67
N VAL A 165 7.21 15.36 -3.26
CA VAL A 165 8.12 14.70 -4.20
C VAL A 165 7.35 14.44 -5.49
N GLN A 166 7.80 15.04 -6.58
CA GLN A 166 7.18 14.99 -7.89
C GLN A 166 8.17 14.44 -8.92
N GLY A 167 7.75 13.39 -9.64
CA GLY A 167 8.44 12.91 -10.83
C GLY A 167 8.38 13.94 -11.96
N ASP A 168 9.35 13.93 -12.83
CA ASP A 168 9.28 14.73 -14.05
C ASP A 168 8.16 14.22 -14.95
N PHE A 169 7.64 15.08 -15.83
CA PHE A 169 6.51 14.70 -16.67
C PHE A 169 6.44 15.54 -17.93
N PHE A 170 5.76 15.01 -18.93
CA PHE A 170 5.43 15.77 -20.14
C PHE A 170 3.98 16.24 -20.10
N SER A 171 3.76 17.56 -20.12
CA SER A 171 2.41 18.09 -20.20
C SER A 171 1.93 18.10 -21.64
N THR A 172 0.90 17.31 -21.95
CA THR A 172 0.23 17.33 -23.25
C THR A 172 -0.55 18.63 -23.45
N THR A 173 -1.17 19.18 -22.39
CA THR A 173 -1.90 20.46 -22.40
C THR A 173 -1.02 21.64 -22.82
N PHE A 174 0.20 21.72 -22.29
CA PHE A 174 1.14 22.82 -22.56
C PHE A 174 2.23 22.46 -23.59
N ASN A 175 2.21 21.22 -24.09
CA ASN A 175 3.19 20.65 -25.02
C ASN A 175 4.65 20.94 -24.62
N ARG A 176 4.99 20.68 -23.34
CA ARG A 176 6.35 20.92 -22.82
C ARG A 176 6.70 19.98 -21.66
N PRO A 177 8.00 19.66 -21.48
CA PRO A 177 8.47 18.91 -20.33
C PRO A 177 8.49 19.78 -19.07
N TYR A 178 8.34 19.11 -17.93
CA TYR A 178 8.50 19.65 -16.59
C TYR A 178 9.47 18.77 -15.84
N ALA A 179 10.45 19.39 -15.17
CA ALA A 179 11.42 18.72 -14.35
C ALA A 179 10.80 18.13 -13.07
N SER A 180 11.49 17.14 -12.51
CA SER A 180 11.19 16.62 -11.18
C SER A 180 11.50 17.65 -10.11
N GLU A 181 10.78 17.56 -8.99
CA GLU A 181 10.89 18.54 -7.90
C GLU A 181 10.67 17.86 -6.55
N ILE A 182 11.53 18.19 -5.60
CA ILE A 182 11.31 17.95 -4.19
C ILE A 182 11.31 19.28 -3.47
N TYR A 183 10.38 19.48 -2.55
CA TYR A 183 10.52 20.55 -1.58
C TYR A 183 9.90 20.20 -0.23
N VAL A 184 10.48 20.75 0.82
CA VAL A 184 10.03 20.71 2.21
C VAL A 184 9.81 22.13 2.69
N SER A 185 8.67 22.39 3.31
CA SER A 185 8.34 23.73 3.80
C SER A 185 7.32 23.69 4.93
N HIS A 186 7.27 24.77 5.71
CA HIS A 186 6.19 24.97 6.68
C HIS A 186 4.91 25.44 5.96
N LEU A 187 3.74 24.96 6.39
CA LEU A 187 2.47 25.58 6.02
C LEU A 187 2.21 26.81 6.89
N THR A 188 1.36 27.70 6.37
CA THR A 188 0.66 28.69 7.19
C THR A 188 -0.73 28.12 7.51
N GLY A 189 -1.18 28.20 8.77
CA GLY A 189 -2.49 27.68 9.18
C GLY A 189 -2.46 26.78 10.41
N ASN A 190 -3.33 25.77 10.46
CA ASN A 190 -3.45 24.85 11.58
C ASN A 190 -3.61 23.39 11.10
N MET A 191 -3.67 22.46 12.06
CA MET A 191 -3.78 21.01 11.81
C MET A 191 -5.10 20.54 11.16
N ASN A 192 -5.99 21.46 10.79
CA ASN A 192 -7.22 21.16 10.04
C ASN A 192 -7.13 21.51 8.55
N VAL A 193 -6.01 22.11 8.12
CA VAL A 193 -5.77 22.37 6.69
C VAL A 193 -5.69 21.04 5.95
N HIS A 194 -6.49 20.89 4.90
CA HIS A 194 -6.47 19.78 3.97
C HIS A 194 -6.71 20.32 2.56
N THR A 195 -6.15 19.66 1.55
CA THR A 195 -6.49 19.89 0.14
C THR A 195 -6.77 18.56 -0.52
N ARG A 196 -7.34 18.59 -1.72
CA ARG A 196 -7.64 17.37 -2.50
C ARG A 196 -6.42 16.56 -2.89
N THR A 197 -5.22 17.11 -2.70
CA THR A 197 -3.95 16.53 -3.16
C THR A 197 -2.96 16.29 -2.03
N LEU A 198 -3.29 16.68 -0.80
CA LEU A 198 -2.45 16.48 0.38
C LEU A 198 -2.91 15.22 1.10
N GLY A 199 -1.97 14.29 1.29
CA GLY A 199 -2.06 13.23 2.28
C GLY A 199 -1.48 13.67 3.63
N VAL A 200 -1.43 12.72 4.56
CA VAL A 200 -0.82 12.86 5.89
C VAL A 200 0.23 11.77 6.05
N ALA A 201 1.46 12.15 6.39
CA ALA A 201 2.56 11.24 6.63
C ALA A 201 2.37 10.58 8.00
N LEU A 202 1.89 9.34 7.99
CA LEU A 202 1.67 8.55 9.18
C LEU A 202 2.74 7.46 9.30
N VAL A 203 3.25 7.30 10.52
CA VAL A 203 4.30 6.34 10.86
C VAL A 203 3.91 5.59 12.13
N ARG A 204 4.35 4.34 12.26
CA ARG A 204 4.29 3.57 13.49
C ARG A 204 5.53 2.71 13.65
N GLU A 205 5.74 2.22 14.86
CA GLU A 205 6.71 1.14 15.07
C GLU A 205 6.17 -0.14 14.46
N LYS A 206 7.04 -0.87 13.77
CA LYS A 206 6.72 -2.19 13.25
C LYS A 206 6.27 -3.06 14.41
N ALA A 207 5.12 -3.71 14.27
CA ALA A 207 4.69 -4.69 15.25
C ALA A 207 5.80 -5.74 15.38
N GLN A 208 6.48 -5.76 16.53
CA GLN A 208 7.36 -6.86 16.88
C GLN A 208 6.49 -8.11 16.81
N ASN A 209 6.89 -9.12 16.03
CA ASN A 209 6.15 -10.37 15.88
C ASN A 209 6.10 -11.10 17.24
N SER A 210 5.19 -10.69 18.13
CA SER A 210 4.86 -11.42 19.35
C SER A 210 3.76 -12.47 19.11
N ASN A 211 3.30 -12.62 17.87
CA ASN A 211 2.39 -13.70 17.49
C ASN A 211 2.99 -14.48 16.32
N ILE A 212 3.69 -15.56 16.65
CA ILE A 212 3.81 -16.71 15.75
C ILE A 212 2.38 -17.24 15.58
N VAL A 213 1.63 -16.69 14.62
CA VAL A 213 0.38 -17.33 14.19
C VAL A 213 0.82 -18.60 13.47
N ASN A 214 0.72 -19.73 14.17
CA ASN A 214 0.87 -21.03 13.56
C ASN A 214 -0.31 -21.21 12.59
N VAL A 215 -0.15 -20.72 11.36
CA VAL A 215 -1.15 -20.91 10.32
C VAL A 215 -1.17 -22.41 10.04
N SER A 216 -2.20 -23.09 10.54
CA SER A 216 -2.44 -24.47 10.16
C SER A 216 -2.61 -24.49 8.66
N GLU A 217 -1.69 -25.15 7.96
CA GLU A 217 -1.74 -25.25 6.50
C GLU A 217 -3.15 -25.66 6.06
N PRO A 218 -3.72 -25.03 5.02
CA PRO A 218 -5.01 -25.42 4.50
C PRO A 218 -4.96 -26.92 4.18
N SER A 219 -5.94 -27.66 4.69
CA SER A 219 -6.00 -29.13 4.69
C SER A 219 -6.24 -29.72 3.28
N ILE A 220 -5.48 -29.27 2.29
CA ILE A 220 -5.46 -29.77 0.91
C ILE A 220 -5.08 -31.25 0.93
N LEU A 221 -4.17 -31.66 1.83
CA LEU A 221 -3.84 -33.06 2.04
C LEU A 221 -5.07 -33.87 2.47
N LEU A 222 -5.88 -33.33 3.38
CA LEU A 222 -7.09 -33.98 3.89
C LEU A 222 -8.16 -34.11 2.78
N MET A 223 -8.34 -33.06 1.98
CA MET A 223 -9.25 -33.09 0.81
C MET A 223 -8.77 -34.08 -0.27
N PHE A 224 -7.46 -34.19 -0.49
CA PHE A 224 -6.87 -35.16 -1.41
C PHE A 224 -7.02 -36.61 -0.88
N PHE A 225 -6.88 -36.81 0.44
CA PHE A 225 -7.14 -38.11 1.06
C PHE A 225 -8.61 -38.53 0.96
N PHE A 226 -9.56 -37.61 1.19
CA PHE A 226 -10.99 -37.90 1.02
C PHE A 226 -11.38 -38.16 -0.44
N SER A 227 -10.77 -37.47 -1.41
CA SER A 227 -11.03 -37.71 -2.83
C SER A 227 -10.53 -39.09 -3.28
N LEU A 228 -9.37 -39.53 -2.81
CA LEU A 228 -8.84 -40.88 -3.06
C LEU A 228 -9.70 -41.99 -2.44
N LEU A 229 -10.19 -41.80 -1.21
CA LEU A 229 -11.10 -42.75 -0.55
C LEU A 229 -12.44 -42.92 -1.30
N CYS A 230 -12.98 -41.83 -1.84
CA CYS A 230 -14.19 -41.87 -2.67
C CYS A 230 -13.96 -42.60 -4.01
N CYS A 231 -12.76 -42.47 -4.60
CA CYS A 231 -12.39 -43.20 -5.83
C CYS A 231 -12.15 -44.69 -5.57
N ALA A 232 -11.52 -45.06 -4.46
CA ALA A 232 -11.22 -46.46 -4.12
C ALA A 232 -12.49 -47.32 -3.91
N ARG A 233 -13.59 -46.71 -3.44
CA ARG A 233 -14.87 -47.42 -3.22
C ARG A 233 -15.55 -47.91 -4.51
N LYS A 234 -15.19 -47.36 -5.69
CA LYS A 234 -15.81 -47.76 -6.97
C LYS A 234 -15.18 -49.00 -7.63
N VAL A 235 -14.01 -49.45 -7.17
CA VAL A 235 -13.25 -50.53 -7.86
C VAL A 235 -13.55 -51.94 -7.32
N VAL A 236 -14.17 -52.10 -6.14
CA VAL A 236 -14.28 -53.42 -5.46
C VAL A 236 -15.59 -54.21 -5.77
N LYS A 237 -16.38 -53.83 -6.76
CA LYS A 237 -17.59 -54.61 -7.15
C LYS A 237 -17.46 -55.28 -8.52
N LYS A 238 -16.62 -56.29 -8.63
CA LYS A 238 -16.84 -57.41 -9.58
C LYS A 238 -16.51 -58.74 -8.88
N LYS A 239 -17.54 -59.43 -8.39
CA LYS A 239 -17.48 -60.87 -8.13
C LYS A 239 -17.65 -61.60 -9.47
N PRO A 240 -16.72 -62.48 -9.89
CA PRO A 240 -17.00 -63.39 -11.00
C PRO A 240 -17.98 -64.48 -10.53
N SER A 241 -19.10 -64.60 -11.22
CA SER A 241 -20.07 -65.69 -11.04
C SER A 241 -19.52 -66.97 -11.69
N PHE A 242 -19.19 -67.97 -10.89
CA PHE A 242 -18.93 -69.33 -11.36
C PHE A 242 -20.28 -70.03 -11.64
N ASN A 243 -20.51 -70.42 -12.90
CA ASN A 243 -21.54 -71.36 -13.27
C ASN A 243 -20.90 -72.74 -13.44
N LEU A 244 -21.36 -73.74 -12.69
CA LEU A 244 -21.08 -75.15 -12.93
C LEU A 244 -22.30 -75.76 -13.66
N PRO A 245 -22.12 -76.44 -14.80
CA PRO A 245 -23.18 -77.19 -15.45
C PRO A 245 -23.39 -78.54 -14.74
N LYS A 246 -24.64 -79.02 -14.77
CA LYS A 246 -25.05 -80.35 -14.31
C LYS A 246 -24.59 -81.44 -15.28
#